data_AF-A0A0M2GWR2-F1
#
_entry.id   AF-A0A0M2GWR2-F1
#
_cell.length_a   1.000
_cell.length_b   1.000
_cell.length_c   1.000
_cell.angle_alpha   90.00
_cell.angle_beta   90.00
_cell.angle_gamma   90.00
#
_symmetry.space_group_name_H-M   'P 1'
#
loop_
_entity.id
_entity.type
_entity.pdbx_description
1 polymer ?
#
loop_
_entity_poly.entity_id
_entity_poly.type
_entity_poly.pdbx_seq_one_letter_code
_entity_poly.pdbx_strand_id
1 'polypeptide(L)' 'MSHGNELRNFYIAVALIAVVSITLGLIVGIATGQYAWVFIAQILIAGLLAVWRTRIKRRSTATK' A
#
# COMPACT_ATOMS: atom_id res chain seq x y z
N MET A 1 13.88 9.75 22.51
CA MET A 1 14.45 9.07 21.32
C MET A 1 13.47 8.08 20.65
N SER A 2 12.14 8.26 20.73
CA SER A 2 11.15 7.25 20.25
C SER A 2 10.65 7.42 18.80
N HIS A 3 10.63 8.65 18.26
CA HIS A 3 9.98 8.95 16.97
C HIS A 3 10.70 8.38 15.73
N GLY A 4 12.01 8.12 15.80
CA GLY A 4 12.76 7.55 14.67
C GLY A 4 12.43 6.08 14.39
N ASN A 5 12.05 5.33 15.43
CA ASN A 5 11.74 3.91 15.30
C ASN A 5 10.32 3.67 14.77
N GLU A 6 9.36 4.54 15.09
CA GLU A 6 7.99 4.49 14.54
C GLU A 6 7.98 4.72 13.02
N LEU A 7 8.73 5.72 12.54
CA LEU A 7 8.85 5.97 11.10
C LEU A 7 9.48 4.77 10.39
N ARG A 8 10.56 4.20 10.95
CA ARG A 8 11.23 3.04 10.35
C ARG A 8 10.33 1.81 10.30
N ASN A 9 9.60 1.52 11.38
CA ASN A 9 8.62 0.43 11.42
C ASN A 9 7.47 0.65 10.43
N PHE A 10 7.02 1.89 10.25
CA PHE A 10 5.99 2.21 9.27
C PHE A 10 6.47 1.95 7.83
N TYR A 11 7.69 2.39 7.48
CA TYR A 11 8.26 2.09 6.15
C TYR A 11 8.46 0.60 5.92
N ILE A 12 8.91 -0.14 6.94
CA ILE A 12 9.05 -1.60 6.88
C ILE A 12 7.69 -2.28 6.68
N ALA A 13 6.65 -1.83 7.40
CA ALA A 13 5.30 -2.36 7.25
C ALA A 13 4.74 -2.10 5.84
N VAL A 14 4.95 -0.89 5.29
CA VAL A 14 4.55 -0.57 3.90
C VAL A 14 5.30 -1.44 2.89
N ALA A 15 6.60 -1.64 3.07
CA ALA A 15 7.39 -2.50 2.21
C ALA A 15 6.90 -3.96 2.27
N LEU A 16 6.60 -4.48 3.46
CA LEU A 16 6.04 -5.81 3.66
C LEU A 16 4.69 -5.98 2.97
N ILE A 17 3.77 -5.02 3.15
CA ILE A 17 2.45 -5.04 2.51
C ILE A 17 2.60 -5.03 0.99
N ALA A 18 3.54 -4.24 0.45
CA ALA A 18 3.81 -4.21 -0.98
C ALA A 18 4.32 -5.56 -1.50
N VAL A 19 5.29 -6.17 -0.82
CA VAL A 19 5.84 -7.49 -1.21
C VAL A 19 4.77 -8.58 -1.16
N VAL A 20 3.98 -8.64 -0.09
CA VAL A 20 2.89 -9.61 0.04
C VAL A 20 1.85 -9.38 -1.05
N SER A 21 1.45 -8.14 -1.30
CA SER A 21 0.48 -7.80 -2.34
C SER A 21 0.95 -8.21 -3.74
N ILE A 22 2.22 -7.94 -4.08
CA ILE A 22 2.85 -8.34 -5.35
C ILE A 22 2.85 -9.87 -5.50
N THR A 23 3.28 -10.57 -4.44
CA THR A 23 3.36 -12.03 -4.43
C THR A 23 1.98 -12.67 -4.58
N LEU A 24 0.98 -12.18 -3.83
CA LEU A 24 -0.40 -12.65 -3.93
C LEU A 24 -0.96 -12.41 -5.34
N GLY A 25 -0.65 -11.24 -5.92
CA GLY A 25 -1.11 -10.92 -7.26
C GLY A 25 -0.49 -11.80 -8.35
N LEU A 26 0.80 -12.13 -8.21
CA LEU A 26 1.46 -13.10 -9.07
C LEU A 26 0.83 -14.49 -8.94
N ILE A 27 0.57 -14.98 -7.73
CA ILE A 27 -0.06 -16.29 -7.48
C ILE A 27 -1.45 -16.35 -8.13
N VAL A 28 -2.29 -15.33 -7.93
CA VAL A 28 -3.62 -15.27 -8.54
C VAL A 28 -3.52 -15.18 -10.06
N GLY A 29 -2.59 -14.39 -10.59
CA GLY A 29 -2.34 -14.28 -12.03
C GLY A 29 -1.91 -15.60 -12.65
N ILE A 30 -1.05 -16.36 -11.98
CA ILE A 30 -0.63 -17.71 -12.40
C ILE A 30 -1.79 -18.69 -12.34
N ALA A 31 -2.56 -18.70 -11.25
CA ALA A 31 -3.67 -19.64 -11.04
C ALA A 31 -4.86 -19.42 -11.99
N THR A 32 -5.10 -18.17 -12.40
CA THR A 32 -6.25 -17.80 -13.25
C THR A 32 -5.89 -17.54 -14.71
N GLY A 33 -4.59 -17.42 -15.02
CA GLY A 33 -4.10 -16.94 -16.31
C GLY A 33 -4.40 -15.45 -16.58
N GLN A 34 -4.95 -14.71 -15.60
CA GLN A 34 -5.46 -13.35 -15.77
C GLN A 34 -4.56 -12.29 -15.12
N TYR A 35 -3.26 -12.30 -15.48
CA TYR A 35 -2.24 -11.38 -14.95
C TYR A 35 -2.62 -9.89 -15.06
N ALA A 36 -3.28 -9.49 -16.16
CA ALA A 36 -3.66 -8.10 -16.41
C ALA A 36 -4.68 -7.57 -15.40
N TRP A 37 -5.70 -8.36 -15.05
CA TRP A 37 -6.74 -7.96 -14.11
C TRP A 37 -6.21 -7.81 -12.69
N VAL A 38 -5.29 -8.69 -12.30
CA VAL A 38 -4.67 -8.65 -10.98
C VAL A 38 -3.74 -7.44 -10.84
N PHE A 39 -3.00 -7.10 -11.90
CA PHE A 39 -2.16 -5.91 -11.92
C PHE A 39 -2.99 -4.61 -11.85
N ILE A 40 -4.11 -4.56 -12.58
CA ILE A 40 -5.07 -3.44 -12.50
C ILE A 40 -5.61 -3.29 -11.07
N ALA A 41 -5.99 -4.39 -10.43
CA ALA A 41 -6.46 -4.37 -9.04
C ALA A 41 -5.39 -3.87 -8.07
N GLN A 42 -4.13 -4.25 -8.24
CA GLN A 42 -3.01 -3.77 -7.43
C GLN A 42 -2.79 -2.26 -7.59
N ILE A 43 -2.84 -1.74 -8.83
CA ILE A 43 -2.72 -0.30 -9.10
C ILE A 43 -3.88 0.47 -8.46
N LEU A 44 -5.11 -0.03 -8.57
CA LEU A 44 -6.29 0.59 -7.95
C LEU A 44 -6.16 0.66 -6.43
N ILE A 45 -5.73 -0.43 -5.78
CA ILE A 45 -5.54 -0.48 -4.33
C ILE A 45 -4.42 0.47 -3.90
N ALA A 46 -3.28 0.47 -4.61
CA ALA A 46 -2.16 1.37 -4.33
C ALA A 46 -2.55 2.84 -4.49
N GLY A 47 -3.28 3.18 -5.56
CA GLY A 47 -3.82 4.51 -5.79
C GLY A 47 -4.81 4.93 -4.70
N LEU A 48 -5.69 4.04 -4.28
CA LEU A 48 -6.65 4.31 -3.21
C LEU A 48 -5.95 4.56 -1.86
N LEU A 49 -4.93 3.78 -1.53
CA LEU A 49 -4.07 3.99 -0.35
C LEU A 49 -3.32 5.33 -0.40
N ALA A 50 -2.80 5.71 -1.58
CA ALA A 50 -2.14 7.01 -1.78
C ALA A 50 -3.11 8.20 -1.62
N VAL A 51 -4.33 8.08 -2.15
CA VAL A 51 -5.39 9.09 -2.01
C VAL A 51 -5.89 9.16 -0.57
N TRP A 52 -6.04 8.03 0.10
CA TRP A 52 -6.44 7.99 1.51
C TRP A 52 -5.39 8.65 2.40
N ARG A 53 -4.10 8.40 2.16
CA ARG A 53 -3.00 9.05 2.87
C ARG A 53 -2.99 10.57 2.67
N THR A 54 -3.21 11.05 1.45
CA THR A 54 -3.29 12.50 1.19
C THR A 54 -4.52 13.14 1.83
N ARG A 55 -5.67 12.45 1.87
CA ARG A 55 -6.86 12.92 2.61
C ARG A 55 -6.65 12.95 4.12
N ILE A 56 -6.04 11.92 4.72
CA ILE A 56 -5.75 11.90 6.16
C ILE A 56 -4.76 12.99 6.55
N LYS A 57 -3.70 13.18 5.75
CA LYS A 57 -2.74 14.26 6.00
C LYS A 57 -3.41 15.63 5.95
N ARG A 58 -4.35 15.85 5.03
CA ARG A 58 -5.15 17.09 4.98
C ARG A 58 -6.03 17.30 6.20
N ARG A 59 -6.71 16.27 6.72
CA ARG A 59 -7.51 16.41 7.95
C ARG A 59 -6.66 16.71 9.19
N SER A 60 -5.47 16.10 9.31
CA SER A 60 -4.58 16.37 10.45
C SER A 60 -3.96 17.77 10.44
N THR A 61 -3.89 18.44 9.28
CA THR A 61 -3.33 19.80 9.19
C THR A 61 -4.39 20.89 9.37
N ALA A 62 -5.68 20.55 9.24
CA ALA A 62 -6.79 21.46 9.47
C ALA A 62 -7.23 21.53 10.96
N THR A 63 -6.55 20.78 11.84
CA THR A 63 -6.73 20.81 13.30
C THR A 63 -5.45 21.34 13.97
N LYS A 64 -4.91 22.44 13.44
CA LYS A 64 -3.92 23.28 14.12
C LYS A 64 -4.36 24.73 14.04
#